data_AF-A0A7S2QK91-F1
#
_entry.id   AF-A0A7S2QK91-F1
#
_cell.length_a   1.000
_cell.length_b   1.000
_cell.length_c   1.000
_cell.angle_alpha   90.00
_cell.angle_beta   90.00
_cell.angle_gamma   90.00
#
_symmetry.space_group_name_H-M   'P 1'
#
loop_
_entity.id
_entity.type
_entity.pdbx_description
1 polymer ?
#
loop_
_entity_poly.entity_id
_entity_poly.type
_entity_poly.pdbx_seq_one_letter_code
_entity_poly.pdbx_strand_id
1 'polypeptide(L)'
;GMSCQLIHYVHDEHDKFFEACKAFEYIIVRCNPGQIKADGGDQAKFDDGMRALRASGIQIWPSPDVMEKMGAKDALVKVATMNIGLEDTLAYYDVDSFKEGFKKTMKFQPRVIKQNRGSSGEGIWIIKLKDGNYCESYGAAVCEDSDVLELMEANDNHAEEH
;
A
#
# COMPACT_ATOMS: atom_id res chain seq x y z
N GLY A 1 20.23 31.05 1.04
CA GLY A 1 19.52 30.34 -0.03
C GLY A 1 19.70 28.86 0.21
N MET A 2 18.64 28.06 0.08
CA MET A 2 18.77 26.60 0.16
C MET A 2 19.24 26.09 -1.19
N SER A 3 20.41 25.46 -1.24
CA SER A 3 20.89 24.72 -2.41
C SER A 3 20.39 23.29 -2.28
N CYS A 4 19.61 22.82 -3.25
CA CYS A 4 19.18 21.42 -3.32
C CYS A 4 20.00 20.72 -4.40
N GLN A 5 20.68 19.65 -4.03
CA GLN A 5 21.43 18.82 -4.98
C GLN A 5 20.66 17.51 -5.20
N LEU A 6 20.45 17.17 -6.46
CA LEU A 6 19.90 15.88 -6.85
C LEU A 6 21.03 14.85 -6.82
N ILE A 7 20.87 13.83 -6.00
CA ILE A 7 21.75 12.66 -5.95
C ILE A 7 20.95 11.43 -6.34
N HIS A 8 21.44 10.68 -7.30
CA HIS A 8 20.80 9.46 -7.78
C HIS A 8 21.36 8.26 -7.00
N TYR A 9 20.48 7.46 -6.42
CA TYR A 9 20.88 6.20 -5.80
C TYR A 9 21.06 5.14 -6.89
N VAL A 10 22.27 4.60 -6.98
CA VAL A 10 22.61 3.44 -7.81
C VAL A 10 23.05 2.33 -6.85
N HIS A 11 22.38 1.18 -6.90
CA HIS A 11 22.60 0.12 -5.90
C HIS A 11 24.05 -0.40 -5.88
N ASP A 12 24.73 -0.42 -7.03
CA ASP A 12 26.14 -0.82 -7.14
C ASP A 12 27.10 0.19 -6.51
N GLU A 13 26.67 1.44 -6.33
CA GLU A 13 27.44 2.52 -5.71
C GLU A 13 26.92 2.88 -4.31
N HIS A 14 26.26 1.94 -3.64
CA HIS A 14 25.63 2.13 -2.33
C HIS A 14 26.53 2.87 -1.34
N ASP A 15 27.76 2.40 -1.12
CA ASP A 15 28.66 2.98 -0.13
C ASP A 15 29.08 4.41 -0.50
N LYS A 16 29.30 4.68 -1.80
CA LYS A 16 29.64 6.02 -2.30
C LYS A 16 28.47 6.99 -2.12
N PHE A 17 27.25 6.52 -2.38
CA PHE A 17 26.04 7.32 -2.18
C PHE A 17 25.90 7.73 -0.70
N PHE A 18 26.03 6.78 0.23
CA PHE A 18 25.91 7.08 1.65
C PHE A 18 27.05 7.93 2.20
N GLU A 19 28.25 7.83 1.62
CA GLU A 19 29.34 8.76 1.93
C GLU A 19 29.04 10.19 1.46
N ALA A 20 28.55 10.37 0.23
CA ALA A 20 28.15 11.67 -0.29
C ALA A 20 27.02 12.31 0.54
N CYS A 21 26.07 11.50 1.01
CA CYS A 21 24.97 11.95 1.86
C CYS A 21 25.44 12.61 3.17
N LYS A 22 26.63 12.28 3.69
CA LYS A 22 27.17 12.89 4.93
C LYS A 22 27.49 14.38 4.80
N ALA A 23 27.59 14.90 3.58
CA ALA A 23 27.81 16.32 3.33
C ALA A 23 26.54 17.18 3.50
N PHE A 24 25.38 16.56 3.77
CA PHE A 24 24.09 17.23 3.86
C PHE A 24 23.52 17.19 5.29
N GLU A 25 22.84 18.27 5.68
CA GLU A 25 22.09 18.34 6.95
C GLU A 25 20.67 17.78 6.81
N TYR A 26 20.10 17.83 5.59
CA TYR A 26 18.74 17.40 5.27
C TYR A 26 18.74 16.59 3.97
N ILE A 27 18.00 15.48 3.95
CA ILE A 27 17.80 14.62 2.77
C ILE A 27 16.31 14.38 2.58
N ILE A 28 15.82 14.58 1.35
CA ILE A 28 14.46 14.25 0.94
C ILE A 28 14.52 12.99 0.06
N VAL A 29 13.99 11.89 0.55
CA VAL A 29 13.98 10.61 -0.17
C VAL A 29 12.83 10.60 -1.18
N ARG A 30 13.19 10.41 -2.45
CA ARG A 30 12.24 10.30 -3.56
C ARG A 30 12.30 8.95 -4.29
N CYS A 31 13.08 8.00 -3.77
CA CYS A 31 13.09 6.62 -4.23
C CYS A 31 11.77 5.96 -3.83
N ASN A 32 11.03 5.39 -4.80
CA ASN A 32 9.80 4.68 -4.45
C ASN A 32 10.14 3.34 -3.77
N PRO A 33 9.40 2.97 -2.71
CA PRO A 33 9.53 1.65 -2.12
C PRO A 33 9.37 0.53 -3.15
N GLY A 34 10.28 -0.45 -3.13
CA GLY A 34 10.25 -1.61 -4.00
C GLY A 34 10.96 -1.43 -5.34
N GLN A 35 11.17 -0.19 -5.82
CA GLN A 35 11.94 0.05 -7.04
C GLN A 35 13.40 -0.37 -6.90
N ILE A 36 14.02 -0.11 -5.74
CA ILE A 36 15.40 -0.53 -5.47
C ILE A 36 15.56 -2.04 -5.67
N LYS A 37 14.58 -2.82 -5.19
CA LYS A 37 14.56 -4.27 -5.36
C LYS A 37 14.29 -4.68 -6.81
N ALA A 38 13.37 -4.00 -7.49
CA ALA A 38 13.07 -4.25 -8.91
C ALA A 38 14.29 -3.98 -9.81
N ASP A 39 15.12 -3.00 -9.45
CA ASP A 39 16.37 -2.66 -10.13
C ASP A 39 17.54 -3.60 -9.76
N GLY A 40 17.31 -4.65 -8.94
CA GLY A 40 18.33 -5.63 -8.55
C GLY A 40 19.11 -5.29 -7.28
N GLY A 41 18.78 -4.18 -6.61
CA GLY A 41 19.34 -3.79 -5.32
C GLY A 41 18.63 -4.40 -4.11
N ASP A 42 19.03 -3.94 -2.92
CA ASP A 42 18.45 -4.35 -1.64
C ASP A 42 17.79 -3.15 -0.95
N GLN A 43 16.46 -3.22 -0.81
CA GLN A 43 15.66 -2.20 -0.14
C GLN A 43 15.99 -2.10 1.35
N ALA A 44 16.20 -3.23 2.05
CA ALA A 44 16.51 -3.21 3.48
C ALA A 44 17.88 -2.58 3.73
N LYS A 45 18.87 -2.90 2.87
CA LYS A 45 20.20 -2.28 2.93
C LYS A 45 20.12 -0.75 2.77
N PHE A 46 19.30 -0.27 1.83
CA PHE A 46 19.07 1.16 1.65
C PHE A 46 18.42 1.81 2.88
N ASP A 47 17.36 1.20 3.40
CA ASP A 47 16.64 1.71 4.58
C ASP A 47 17.55 1.77 5.81
N ASP A 48 18.42 0.77 6.00
CA ASP A 48 19.41 0.74 7.08
C ASP A 48 20.47 1.84 6.96
N GLY A 49 20.96 2.10 5.74
CA GLY A 49 21.85 3.24 5.49
C GLY A 49 21.18 4.58 5.83
N MET A 50 19.91 4.75 5.48
CA MET A 50 19.15 5.96 5.84
C MET A 50 18.96 6.06 7.36
N ARG A 51 18.65 4.96 8.05
CA ARG A 51 18.58 4.94 9.52
C ARG A 51 19.92 5.31 10.16
N ALA A 52 21.04 4.85 9.61
CA ALA A 52 22.37 5.18 10.12
C ALA A 52 22.70 6.67 9.97
N LEU A 53 22.39 7.29 8.83
CA LEU A 53 22.55 8.74 8.62
C LEU A 53 21.66 9.55 9.58
N ARG A 54 20.44 9.08 9.84
CA ARG A 54 19.55 9.71 10.81
C ARG A 54 20.12 9.63 12.23
N ALA A 55 20.69 8.50 12.59
CA ALA A 55 21.35 8.31 13.89
C ALA A 55 22.60 9.21 14.05
N SER A 56 23.26 9.61 12.96
CA SER A 56 24.36 10.59 13.00
C SER A 56 23.90 12.05 13.03
N GLY A 57 22.59 12.31 13.08
CA GLY A 57 22.02 13.66 13.24
C GLY A 57 21.45 14.29 11.96
N ILE A 58 21.56 13.63 10.81
CA ILE A 58 21.04 14.13 9.54
C ILE A 58 19.52 13.96 9.50
N GLN A 59 18.79 14.99 9.07
CA GLN A 59 17.33 14.94 8.98
C GLN A 59 16.88 14.31 7.66
N ILE A 60 16.09 13.24 7.72
CA ILE A 60 15.65 12.48 6.54
C ILE A 60 14.13 12.47 6.46
N TRP A 61 13.61 12.86 5.30
CA TRP A 61 12.17 13.02 5.06
C TRP A 61 11.70 12.29 3.79
N PRO A 62 10.62 11.49 3.88
CA PRO A 62 10.06 10.94 5.12
C PRO A 62 11.07 10.02 5.82
N SER A 63 10.95 9.86 7.14
CA SER A 63 11.84 8.94 7.87
C SER A 63 11.57 7.48 7.44
N PRO A 64 12.59 6.60 7.39
CA PRO A 64 12.42 5.20 7.00
C PRO A 64 11.30 4.48 7.78
N ASP A 65 11.23 4.69 9.09
CA ASP A 65 10.23 4.04 9.96
C ASP A 65 8.79 4.49 9.67
N VAL A 66 8.62 5.75 9.23
CA VAL A 66 7.32 6.28 8.79
C VAL A 66 6.97 5.68 7.43
N MET A 67 7.91 5.57 6.49
CA MET A 67 7.65 4.90 5.20
C MET A 67 7.26 3.44 5.39
N GLU A 68 7.92 2.71 6.29
CA GLU A 68 7.63 1.31 6.55
C GLU A 68 6.19 1.10 7.07
N LYS A 69 5.74 1.99 7.96
CA LYS A 69 4.39 1.99 8.55
C LYS A 69 3.32 2.51 7.60
N MET A 70 3.60 3.60 6.88
CA MET A 70 2.63 4.25 5.99
C MET A 70 2.55 3.58 4.61
N GLY A 71 3.53 2.75 4.25
CA GLY A 71 3.52 1.98 3.01
C GLY A 71 2.63 0.74 3.04
N ALA A 72 2.09 0.38 4.20
CA ALA A 72 1.13 -0.72 4.35
C ALA A 72 -0.31 -0.18 4.37
N LYS A 73 -1.21 -0.86 3.65
CA LYS A 73 -2.61 -0.45 3.53
C LYS A 73 -3.43 -0.74 4.79
N ASP A 74 -2.91 -1.55 5.72
CA ASP A 74 -3.51 -1.79 7.04
C ASP A 74 -3.68 -0.50 7.87
N ALA A 75 -2.92 0.55 7.57
CA ALA A 75 -3.14 1.88 8.13
C ALA A 75 -4.56 2.40 7.87
N LEU A 76 -5.18 2.07 6.74
CA LEU A 76 -6.56 2.46 6.42
C LEU A 76 -7.58 1.77 7.33
N VAL A 77 -7.33 0.51 7.69
CA VAL A 77 -8.18 -0.23 8.64
C VAL A 77 -8.10 0.39 10.03
N LYS A 78 -6.91 0.84 10.45
CA LYS A 78 -6.70 1.47 11.76
C LYS A 78 -7.43 2.82 11.91
N VAL A 79 -7.75 3.48 10.80
CA VAL A 79 -8.47 4.77 10.80
C VAL A 79 -9.94 4.63 10.38
N ALA A 80 -10.45 3.40 10.23
CA ALA A 80 -11.80 3.13 9.73
C ALA A 80 -12.92 3.81 10.54
N THR A 81 -12.72 4.01 11.85
CA THR A 81 -13.68 4.63 12.76
C THR A 81 -13.48 6.14 12.94
N MET A 82 -12.52 6.75 12.24
CA MET A 82 -12.34 8.20 12.23
C MET A 82 -13.40 8.86 11.35
N ASN A 83 -13.58 10.17 11.47
CA ASN A 83 -14.53 10.95 10.67
C ASN A 83 -14.31 10.89 9.14
N ILE A 84 -13.12 10.49 8.69
CA ILE A 84 -12.75 10.29 7.29
C ILE A 84 -12.64 8.80 6.91
N GLY A 85 -12.88 7.91 7.87
CA GLY A 85 -12.81 6.46 7.70
C GLY A 85 -14.12 5.88 7.20
N LEU A 86 -14.05 4.62 6.74
CA LEU A 86 -15.20 3.81 6.40
C LEU A 86 -15.15 2.53 7.24
N GLU A 87 -16.17 2.30 8.07
CA GLU A 87 -16.22 1.19 9.04
C GLU A 87 -16.19 -0.21 8.38
N ASP A 88 -16.50 -0.28 7.09
CA ASP A 88 -16.43 -1.50 6.28
C ASP A 88 -15.06 -1.69 5.58
N THR A 89 -14.03 -0.93 5.98
CA THR A 89 -12.64 -1.13 5.58
C THR A 89 -11.98 -2.20 6.46
N LEU A 90 -11.76 -3.39 5.91
CA LEU A 90 -11.30 -4.56 6.66
C LEU A 90 -9.98 -5.12 6.13
N ALA A 91 -9.23 -5.79 7.02
CA ALA A 91 -8.09 -6.62 6.68
C ALA A 91 -8.36 -8.07 7.10
N TYR A 92 -8.00 -9.01 6.23
CA TYR A 92 -8.17 -10.44 6.43
C TYR A 92 -6.81 -11.12 6.40
N TYR A 93 -6.56 -12.00 7.36
CA TYR A 93 -5.28 -12.70 7.52
C TYR A 93 -5.40 -14.21 7.28
N ASP A 94 -6.61 -14.71 7.11
CA ASP A 94 -6.93 -16.10 6.85
C ASP A 94 -8.13 -16.20 5.88
N VAL A 95 -8.31 -17.39 5.31
CA VAL A 95 -9.30 -17.64 4.26
C VAL A 95 -10.73 -17.58 4.80
N ASP A 96 -10.95 -18.01 6.03
CA ASP A 96 -12.30 -18.13 6.60
C ASP A 96 -12.84 -16.74 6.95
N SER A 97 -12.03 -15.91 7.61
CA SER A 97 -12.38 -14.50 7.86
C SER A 97 -12.60 -13.72 6.57
N PHE A 98 -11.80 -14.00 5.53
CA PHE A 98 -12.00 -13.40 4.22
C PHE A 98 -13.34 -13.79 3.62
N LYS A 99 -13.70 -15.09 3.58
CA LYS A 99 -14.97 -15.55 3.00
C LYS A 99 -16.18 -14.92 3.69
N GLU A 100 -16.20 -14.91 5.02
CA GLU A 100 -17.31 -14.36 5.79
C GLU A 100 -17.43 -12.85 5.63
N GLY A 101 -16.32 -12.13 5.82
CA GLY A 101 -16.29 -10.66 5.74
C GLY A 101 -16.49 -10.14 4.31
N PHE A 102 -15.94 -10.82 3.30
CA PHE A 102 -16.12 -10.44 1.91
C PHE A 102 -17.59 -10.53 1.50
N LYS A 103 -18.29 -11.64 1.79
CA LYS A 103 -19.71 -11.77 1.47
C LYS A 103 -20.57 -10.69 2.14
N LYS A 104 -20.26 -10.36 3.39
CA LYS A 104 -20.95 -9.29 4.13
C LYS A 104 -20.71 -7.91 3.53
N THR A 105 -19.46 -7.57 3.23
CA THR A 105 -19.11 -6.27 2.66
C THR A 105 -19.62 -6.14 1.22
N MET A 106 -19.52 -7.18 0.40
CA MET A 106 -19.94 -7.20 -0.99
C MET A 106 -21.45 -6.98 -1.16
N LYS A 107 -22.28 -7.50 -0.24
CA LYS A 107 -23.73 -7.26 -0.31
C LYS A 107 -24.13 -5.82 0.04
N PHE A 108 -23.25 -5.02 0.63
CA PHE A 108 -23.57 -3.65 1.04
C PHE A 108 -23.25 -2.59 -0.03
N GLN A 109 -22.15 -2.73 -0.77
CA GLN A 109 -21.76 -1.81 -1.85
C GLN A 109 -20.59 -2.40 -2.66
N PRO A 110 -20.23 -1.84 -3.82
CA PRO A 110 -19.03 -2.24 -4.56
C PRO A 110 -17.78 -2.30 -3.68
N ARG A 111 -16.90 -3.25 -3.97
CA ARG A 111 -15.68 -3.47 -3.21
C ARG A 111 -14.43 -3.25 -4.02
N VAL A 112 -13.39 -2.85 -3.32
CA VAL A 112 -12.05 -2.83 -3.85
C VAL A 112 -11.19 -3.73 -2.97
N ILE A 113 -10.74 -4.87 -3.51
CA ILE A 113 -9.80 -5.75 -2.83
C ILE A 113 -8.39 -5.35 -3.25
N LYS A 114 -7.47 -5.28 -2.29
CA LYS A 114 -6.08 -4.93 -2.51
C LYS A 114 -5.18 -5.74 -1.62
N GLN A 115 -3.99 -6.08 -2.11
CA GLN A 115 -2.92 -6.59 -1.28
C GLN A 115 -2.41 -5.51 -0.31
N ASN A 116 -2.10 -5.92 0.93
CA ASN A 116 -1.61 -5.02 1.98
C ASN A 116 -0.32 -4.28 1.56
N ARG A 117 0.55 -4.97 0.83
CA ARG A 117 1.74 -4.40 0.18
C ARG A 117 1.67 -4.67 -1.32
N GLY A 118 2.10 -3.71 -2.12
CA GLY A 118 1.98 -3.74 -3.58
C GLY A 118 1.80 -2.32 -4.13
N SER A 119 2.20 -2.13 -5.39
CA SER A 119 2.18 -0.85 -6.10
C SER A 119 1.55 -1.03 -7.49
N SER A 120 1.33 0.09 -8.18
CA SER A 120 1.04 0.11 -9.63
C SER A 120 -0.25 -0.58 -10.07
N GLY A 121 -1.21 -0.80 -9.15
CA GLY A 121 -2.50 -1.42 -9.50
C GLY A 121 -2.49 -2.95 -9.48
N GLU A 122 -1.34 -3.59 -9.30
CA GLU A 122 -1.23 -5.06 -9.25
C GLU A 122 -2.01 -5.65 -8.07
N GLY A 123 -2.83 -6.66 -8.34
CA GLY A 123 -3.64 -7.33 -7.32
C GLY A 123 -4.70 -6.42 -6.70
N ILE A 124 -5.10 -5.36 -7.41
CA ILE A 124 -6.21 -4.48 -7.04
C ILE A 124 -7.42 -4.82 -7.90
N TRP A 125 -8.48 -5.28 -7.26
CA TRP A 125 -9.71 -5.70 -7.93
C TRP A 125 -10.87 -4.80 -7.55
N ILE A 126 -11.56 -4.26 -8.54
CA ILE A 126 -12.83 -3.56 -8.37
C ILE A 126 -13.94 -4.58 -8.63
N ILE A 127 -14.80 -4.79 -7.65
CA ILE A 127 -15.80 -5.86 -7.62
C ILE A 127 -17.19 -5.25 -7.44
N LYS A 128 -18.14 -5.68 -8.24
CA LYS A 128 -19.56 -5.26 -8.19
C LYS A 128 -20.46 -6.49 -8.25
N LEU A 129 -21.66 -6.37 -7.70
CA LEU A 129 -22.74 -7.31 -8.06
C LEU A 129 -23.10 -7.07 -9.51
N LYS A 130 -23.16 -8.14 -10.30
CA LYS A 130 -23.63 -8.09 -11.70
C LYS A 130 -25.11 -7.73 -11.75
N ASP A 131 -25.88 -8.42 -10.92
CA ASP A 131 -27.32 -8.28 -10.81
C ASP A 131 -27.76 -8.24 -9.34
N GLY A 132 -28.95 -7.68 -9.10
CA GLY A 132 -29.53 -7.57 -7.77
C GLY A 132 -29.19 -6.27 -7.04
N ASN A 133 -29.74 -6.13 -5.84
CA ASN A 133 -29.61 -4.91 -5.03
C ASN A 133 -28.65 -5.13 -3.87
N TYR A 134 -27.91 -4.07 -3.55
CA TYR A 134 -27.19 -3.96 -2.30
C TYR A 134 -28.17 -3.81 -1.12
N CYS A 135 -27.77 -4.26 0.06
CA CYS A 135 -28.53 -4.07 1.29
C CYS A 135 -28.42 -2.63 1.80
N GLU A 136 -29.44 -2.16 2.53
CA GLU A 136 -29.53 -0.75 2.95
C GLU A 136 -28.47 -0.34 3.97
N SER A 137 -27.96 -1.30 4.76
CA SER A 137 -26.97 -1.05 5.80
C SER A 137 -25.96 -2.18 5.91
N TYR A 138 -24.74 -1.83 6.32
CA TYR A 138 -23.64 -2.77 6.40
C TYR A 138 -23.97 -3.93 7.34
N GLY A 139 -23.98 -5.15 6.81
CA GLY A 139 -24.28 -6.37 7.57
C GLY A 139 -25.76 -6.73 7.66
N ALA A 140 -26.67 -6.00 7.02
CA ALA A 140 -28.08 -6.38 6.95
C ALA A 140 -28.34 -7.65 6.12
N ALA A 141 -27.43 -7.99 5.21
CA ALA A 141 -27.45 -9.21 4.41
C ALA A 141 -26.02 -9.60 4.01
N VAL A 142 -25.88 -10.81 3.45
CA VAL A 142 -24.62 -11.34 2.91
C VAL A 142 -24.84 -11.81 1.47
N CYS A 143 -23.78 -11.87 0.67
CA CYS A 143 -23.85 -12.48 -0.65
C CYS A 143 -24.06 -13.99 -0.54
N GLU A 144 -24.94 -14.51 -1.37
CA GLU A 144 -25.14 -15.95 -1.55
C GLU A 144 -24.15 -16.50 -2.59
N ASP A 145 -23.88 -17.80 -2.58
CA ASP A 145 -23.00 -18.42 -3.58
C ASP A 145 -23.58 -18.40 -5.01
N SER A 146 -24.84 -18.00 -5.16
CA SER A 146 -25.51 -17.77 -6.44
C SER A 146 -25.43 -16.33 -6.94
N ASP A 147 -24.96 -15.39 -6.12
CA ASP A 147 -24.79 -13.99 -6.53
C ASP A 147 -23.59 -13.89 -7.50
N VAL A 148 -23.82 -13.38 -8.71
CA VAL A 148 -22.76 -13.21 -9.71
C VAL A 148 -22.05 -11.88 -9.52
N LEU A 149 -20.72 -11.90 -9.57
CA LEU A 149 -19.85 -10.74 -9.40
C LEU A 149 -19.21 -10.36 -10.74
N GLU A 150 -19.13 -9.06 -11.01
CA GLU A 150 -18.26 -8.48 -12.03
C GLU A 150 -16.97 -7.98 -11.37
N LEU A 151 -15.83 -8.46 -11.84
CA LEU A 151 -14.51 -8.12 -11.34
C LEU A 151 -13.70 -7.44 -12.43
N MET A 152 -12.94 -6.41 -12.06
CA MET A 152 -11.98 -5.76 -12.95
C MET A 152 -10.66 -5.53 -12.21
N GLU A 153 -9.56 -6.04 -12.76
CA GLU A 153 -8.22 -5.75 -12.25
C GLU A 153 -7.77 -4.35 -12.70
N ALA A 154 -7.34 -3.53 -11.76
CA ALA A 154 -6.97 -2.13 -12.02
C ALA A 154 -5.64 -1.96 -12.77
N ASN A 155 -4.81 -2.99 -12.84
CA ASN A 155 -3.50 -2.93 -13.47
C ASN A 155 -3.59 -2.88 -15.01
N ASP A 156 -4.40 -3.76 -15.58
CA ASP A 156 -4.51 -3.96 -17.03
C ASP A 156 -5.96 -3.84 -17.56
N ASN A 157 -6.93 -3.59 -16.67
CA ASN A 157 -8.36 -3.60 -16.97
C ASN A 157 -8.88 -4.97 -17.43
N HIS A 158 -8.19 -6.06 -17.08
CA HIS A 158 -8.75 -7.41 -17.23
C HIS A 158 -10.06 -7.49 -16.46
N ALA A 159 -11.07 -8.08 -17.09
CA ALA A 159 -12.41 -8.19 -16.52
C ALA A 159 -12.90 -9.63 -16.59
N GLU A 160 -13.57 -10.06 -15.53
CA GLU A 160 -14.11 -11.41 -15.40
C GLU A 160 -15.37 -11.44 -14.54
N GLU A 161 -16.14 -12.53 -14.69
CA GLU A 161 -17.35 -12.80 -13.92
C GLU A 161 -17.19 -14.11 -13.17
N HIS A 162 -17.63 -14.13 -11.90
CA HIS A 162 -17.63 -15.31 -11.04
C HIS A 162 -18.93 -15.43 -10.26
#